data_AF-A0A0C2HVP7-F1
#
_entry.id   AF-A0A0C2HVP7-F1
#
_cell.length_a   1.000
_cell.length_b   1.000
_cell.length_c   1.000
_cell.angle_alpha   90.00
_cell.angle_beta   90.00
_cell.angle_gamma   90.00
#
_symmetry.space_group_name_H-M   'P 1'
#
loop_
_entity.id
_entity.type
_entity.pdbx_description
1 polymer ?
#
loop_
_entity_poly.entity_id
_entity_poly.type
_entity_poly.pdbx_seq_one_letter_code
_entity_poly.pdbx_strand_id
1 'polypeptide(L)'
;MSDARDPEFAADNFNLHDLDDEIRVDALCRRFLRLFYEDLTQNQGLVAEQAAALTYGADYFLRDFVISERQENIFHIPAQRVRQFAGNWYIIKNLEPNMSELSVQLQGVAAFYHFCARAGRVSAELAREIARQCEDLPFYQERIESFWDISGDGYQRWDQACSFKD
;
A
#
# COMPACT_ATOMS: atom_id res chain seq x y z
N MET A 1 -18.86 -4.35 -17.80
CA MET A 1 -17.80 -4.49 -16.79
C MET A 1 -17.13 -3.14 -16.70
N SER A 2 -16.95 -2.60 -15.49
CA SER A 2 -16.29 -1.30 -15.32
C SER A 2 -14.82 -1.44 -15.71
N ASP A 3 -14.30 -0.49 -16.48
CA ASP A 3 -12.89 -0.43 -16.89
C ASP A 3 -12.11 0.31 -15.78
N ALA A 4 -10.84 -0.02 -15.56
CA ALA A 4 -9.98 0.74 -14.67
C ALA A 4 -9.87 2.22 -15.08
N ARG A 5 -10.20 2.55 -16.33
CA ARG A 5 -10.30 3.91 -16.92
C ARG A 5 -11.67 4.58 -16.77
N ASP A 6 -12.66 3.92 -16.17
CA ASP A 6 -13.99 4.49 -15.95
C ASP A 6 -13.91 5.79 -15.13
N PRO A 7 -14.63 6.87 -15.51
CA PRO A 7 -14.67 8.12 -14.75
C PRO A 7 -15.00 7.96 -13.27
N GLU A 8 -15.68 6.89 -12.85
CA GLU A 8 -15.91 6.59 -11.43
C GLU A 8 -14.60 6.49 -10.64
N PHE A 9 -13.50 6.04 -11.28
CA PHE A 9 -12.17 5.94 -10.67
C PHE A 9 -11.26 7.14 -10.98
N ALA A 10 -11.81 8.29 -11.37
CA ALA A 10 -11.05 9.52 -11.49
C ALA A 10 -10.40 9.89 -10.15
N ALA A 11 -9.19 10.47 -10.19
CA ALA A 11 -8.43 10.75 -8.98
C ALA A 11 -9.18 11.68 -8.02
N ASP A 12 -9.97 12.63 -8.54
CA ASP A 12 -10.76 13.54 -7.70
C ASP A 12 -11.82 12.82 -6.86
N ASN A 13 -12.29 11.65 -7.31
CA ASN A 13 -13.19 10.80 -6.54
C ASN A 13 -12.47 10.04 -5.42
N PHE A 14 -11.16 10.23 -5.23
CA PHE A 14 -10.40 9.64 -4.13
C PHE A 14 -9.91 10.70 -3.12
N ASN A 15 -10.37 11.94 -3.24
CA ASN A 15 -10.09 12.98 -2.26
C ASN A 15 -10.88 12.74 -0.96
N LEU A 16 -10.24 13.05 0.17
CA LEU A 16 -10.72 12.84 1.53
C LEU A 16 -10.72 14.18 2.29
N HIS A 17 -11.89 14.65 2.73
CA HIS A 17 -12.01 15.87 3.55
C HIS A 17 -12.78 15.64 4.85
N ASP A 18 -13.66 14.64 4.87
CA ASP A 18 -14.49 14.28 6.01
C ASP A 18 -14.75 12.77 6.06
N LEU A 19 -15.57 12.35 7.03
CA LEU A 19 -15.93 10.95 7.24
C LEU A 19 -16.77 10.37 6.10
N ASP A 20 -17.63 11.17 5.47
CA ASP A 20 -18.47 10.70 4.36
C ASP A 20 -17.62 10.42 3.13
N ASP A 21 -16.59 11.25 2.89
CA ASP A 21 -15.56 11.00 1.90
C ASP A 21 -14.81 9.70 2.20
N GLU A 22 -14.44 9.43 3.45
CA GLU A 22 -13.74 8.20 3.84
C GLU A 22 -14.54 6.94 3.50
N ILE A 23 -15.84 6.92 3.84
CA ILE A 23 -16.75 5.81 3.53
C ILE A 23 -16.87 5.63 2.00
N ARG A 24 -17.01 6.73 1.26
CA ARG A 24 -17.12 6.72 -0.20
C ARG A 24 -15.85 6.20 -0.85
N VAL A 25 -14.68 6.65 -0.39
CA VAL A 25 -13.37 6.25 -0.90
C VAL A 25 -13.05 4.80 -0.56
N ASP A 26 -13.41 4.31 0.63
CA ASP A 26 -13.30 2.87 0.97
C ASP A 26 -14.09 2.01 -0.01
N ALA A 27 -15.34 2.39 -0.29
CA ALA A 27 -16.20 1.66 -1.23
C ALA A 27 -15.66 1.70 -2.67
N LEU A 28 -15.11 2.84 -3.12
CA LEU A 28 -14.46 2.97 -4.42
C LEU A 28 -13.19 2.13 -4.51
N CYS A 29 -12.36 2.15 -3.47
CA CYS A 29 -11.11 1.39 -3.40
C CYS A 29 -11.38 -0.12 -3.50
N ARG A 30 -12.39 -0.65 -2.80
CA ARG A 30 -12.79 -2.06 -2.91
C ARG A 30 -13.20 -2.45 -4.34
N ARG A 31 -13.97 -1.60 -5.02
CA ARG A 31 -14.35 -1.85 -6.42
C ARG A 31 -13.14 -1.80 -7.34
N PHE A 32 -12.22 -0.88 -7.11
CA PHE A 32 -11.02 -0.75 -7.91
C PHE A 32 -10.03 -1.92 -7.69
N LEU A 33 -9.90 -2.41 -6.46
CA LEU A 33 -9.14 -3.62 -6.12
C LEU A 33 -9.71 -4.88 -6.77
N ARG A 34 -11.03 -4.95 -6.97
CA ARG A 34 -11.64 -6.02 -7.75
C ARG A 34 -11.18 -5.97 -9.22
N LEU A 35 -11.09 -4.78 -9.83
CA LEU A 35 -10.56 -4.65 -11.18
C LEU A 35 -9.09 -5.04 -11.26
N PHE A 36 -8.30 -4.73 -10.22
CA PHE A 36 -6.93 -5.19 -10.11
C PHE A 36 -6.84 -6.73 -10.05
N TYR A 37 -7.66 -7.39 -9.22
CA TYR A 37 -7.72 -8.84 -9.16
C TYR A 37 -8.13 -9.47 -10.51
N GLU A 38 -9.13 -8.88 -11.18
CA GLU A 38 -9.56 -9.31 -12.51
C GLU A 38 -8.43 -9.15 -13.54
N ASP A 39 -7.65 -8.07 -13.49
CA ASP A 39 -6.46 -7.90 -14.34
C ASP A 39 -5.37 -8.95 -14.08
N LEU A 40 -5.07 -9.23 -12.81
CA LEU A 40 -4.09 -10.26 -12.42
C LEU A 40 -4.47 -11.65 -12.97
N THR A 41 -5.75 -12.00 -12.87
CA THR A 41 -6.23 -13.33 -13.28
C THR A 41 -6.48 -13.45 -14.78
N GLN A 42 -7.10 -12.45 -15.40
CA GLN A 42 -7.56 -12.52 -16.79
C GLN A 42 -6.49 -12.03 -17.77
N ASN A 43 -5.76 -10.97 -17.44
CA ASN A 43 -4.80 -10.36 -18.35
C ASN A 43 -3.37 -10.86 -18.09
N GLN A 44 -3.00 -11.08 -16.83
CA GLN A 44 -1.66 -11.56 -16.46
C GLN A 44 -1.60 -13.08 -16.27
N GLY A 45 -2.74 -13.76 -16.23
CA GLY A 45 -2.82 -15.23 -16.16
C GLY A 45 -2.36 -15.83 -14.83
N LEU A 46 -2.35 -15.04 -13.75
CA LEU A 46 -2.03 -15.54 -12.42
C LEU A 46 -3.15 -16.46 -11.91
N VAL A 47 -2.75 -17.49 -11.16
CA VAL A 47 -3.71 -18.34 -10.45
C VAL A 47 -4.39 -17.57 -9.33
N ALA A 48 -5.62 -17.95 -8.99
CA ALA A 48 -6.46 -17.24 -8.03
C ALA A 48 -5.78 -16.99 -6.68
N GLU A 49 -5.02 -17.97 -6.17
CA GLU A 49 -4.30 -17.84 -4.90
C GLU A 49 -3.25 -16.73 -4.92
N GLN A 50 -2.44 -16.67 -5.99
CA GLN A 50 -1.42 -15.63 -6.16
C GLN A 50 -2.06 -14.25 -6.35
N ALA A 51 -3.12 -14.18 -7.17
CA ALA A 51 -3.85 -12.93 -7.39
C ALA A 51 -4.50 -12.43 -6.10
N ALA A 52 -5.05 -13.33 -5.27
CA ALA A 52 -5.63 -13.00 -3.98
C ALA A 52 -4.57 -12.48 -3.00
N ALA A 53 -3.41 -13.11 -2.92
CA ALA A 53 -2.31 -12.66 -2.07
C ALA A 53 -1.83 -11.24 -2.43
N LEU A 54 -1.63 -10.94 -3.71
CA LEU A 54 -1.25 -9.61 -4.18
C LEU A 54 -2.36 -8.57 -3.92
N THR A 55 -3.61 -8.95 -4.18
CA THR A 55 -4.76 -8.06 -3.94
C THR A 55 -4.91 -7.75 -2.46
N TYR A 56 -4.72 -8.74 -1.58
CA TYR A 56 -4.75 -8.54 -0.13
C TYR A 56 -3.62 -7.60 0.33
N GLY A 57 -2.40 -7.79 -0.19
CA GLY A 57 -1.27 -6.91 0.08
C GLY A 57 -1.56 -5.44 -0.27
N ALA A 58 -2.15 -5.22 -1.44
CA ALA A 58 -2.59 -3.90 -1.85
C ALA A 58 -3.76 -3.37 -0.98
N ASP A 59 -4.77 -4.19 -0.68
CA ASP A 59 -5.92 -3.84 0.16
C ASP A 59 -5.47 -3.32 1.53
N TYR A 60 -4.56 -4.05 2.19
CA TYR A 60 -4.03 -3.72 3.50
C TYR A 60 -3.25 -2.39 3.50
N PHE A 61 -2.40 -2.17 2.50
CA PHE A 61 -1.72 -0.88 2.35
C PHE A 61 -2.69 0.28 2.07
N LEU A 62 -3.63 0.10 1.15
CA LEU A 62 -4.48 1.18 0.69
C LEU A 62 -5.54 1.56 1.72
N ARG A 63 -6.28 0.59 2.25
CA ARG A 63 -7.45 0.87 3.07
C ARG A 63 -7.09 1.03 4.53
N ASP A 64 -6.23 0.17 5.07
CA ASP A 64 -5.88 0.26 6.49
C ASP A 64 -4.82 1.33 6.75
N PHE A 65 -3.90 1.58 5.81
CA PHE A 65 -2.87 2.60 5.98
C PHE A 65 -3.17 3.91 5.23
N VAL A 66 -3.28 3.92 3.91
CA VAL A 66 -3.42 5.18 3.14
C VAL A 66 -4.75 5.90 3.43
N ILE A 67 -5.87 5.18 3.44
CA ILE A 67 -7.19 5.79 3.65
C ILE A 67 -7.44 6.01 5.14
N SER A 68 -7.42 4.95 5.95
CA SER A 68 -7.83 5.05 7.37
C SER A 68 -6.85 5.84 8.22
N GLU A 69 -5.54 5.66 8.00
CA GLU A 69 -4.51 6.18 8.91
C GLU A 69 -3.78 7.42 8.37
N ARG A 70 -3.74 7.60 7.04
CA ARG A 70 -3.17 8.81 6.41
C ARG A 70 -4.24 9.78 5.91
N GLN A 71 -5.47 9.32 5.69
CA GLN A 71 -6.54 10.10 5.06
C GLN A 71 -6.08 10.72 3.72
N GLU A 72 -5.32 9.94 2.94
CA GLU A 72 -4.72 10.38 1.69
C GLU A 72 -5.38 9.75 0.45
N ASN A 73 -5.30 10.49 -0.65
CA ASN A 73 -5.74 9.99 -1.95
C ASN A 73 -4.74 8.97 -2.48
N ILE A 74 -5.19 7.73 -2.73
CA ILE A 74 -4.35 6.61 -3.18
C ILE A 74 -3.60 6.86 -4.50
N PHE A 75 -4.05 7.80 -5.34
CA PHE A 75 -3.40 8.13 -6.61
C PHE A 75 -2.42 9.31 -6.51
N HIS A 76 -2.46 10.06 -5.41
CA HIS A 76 -1.60 11.23 -5.16
C HIS A 76 -0.70 11.06 -3.94
N ILE A 77 -0.39 9.81 -3.55
CA ILE A 77 0.52 9.55 -2.43
C ILE A 77 1.98 9.81 -2.80
N PRO A 78 2.82 10.30 -1.86
CA PRO A 78 4.26 10.27 -2.05
C PRO A 78 4.77 8.84 -1.85
N ALA A 79 5.72 8.40 -2.69
CA ALA A 79 6.26 7.04 -2.61
C ALA A 79 6.93 6.70 -1.26
N GLN A 80 7.37 7.72 -0.52
CA GLN A 80 7.87 7.56 0.85
C GLN A 80 6.84 6.93 1.81
N ARG A 81 5.53 7.02 1.52
CA ARG A 81 4.48 6.34 2.31
C ARG A 81 4.71 4.82 2.40
N VAL A 82 5.34 4.20 1.41
CA VAL A 82 5.73 2.77 1.48
C VAL A 82 6.71 2.52 2.62
N ARG A 83 7.69 3.42 2.86
CA ARG A 83 8.64 3.28 3.97
C ARG A 83 7.98 3.47 5.33
N GLN A 84 7.05 4.41 5.44
CA GLN A 84 6.31 4.61 6.69
C GLN A 84 5.36 3.44 6.98
N PHE A 85 4.72 2.90 5.95
CA PHE A 85 3.91 1.69 6.06
C PHE A 85 4.76 0.51 6.56
N ALA A 86 5.74 0.09 5.76
CA ALA A 86 6.45 -1.17 6.00
C ALA A 86 7.54 -1.07 7.07
N GLY A 87 8.16 0.10 7.24
CA GLY A 87 9.27 0.33 8.17
C GLY A 87 8.86 0.90 9.53
N ASN A 88 7.57 1.16 9.75
CA ASN A 88 7.07 1.71 11.02
C ASN A 88 5.66 1.20 11.34
N TRP A 89 4.64 1.59 10.58
CA TRP A 89 3.24 1.33 10.93
C TRP A 89 2.91 -0.16 10.99
N TYR A 90 3.32 -0.94 9.99
CA TYR A 90 3.16 -2.39 9.97
C TYR A 90 3.77 -3.04 11.22
N ILE A 91 4.97 -2.60 11.59
CA ILE A 91 5.72 -3.17 12.72
C ILE A 91 5.00 -2.87 14.04
N ILE A 92 4.46 -1.66 14.21
CA ILE A 92 3.74 -1.28 15.43
C ILE A 92 2.34 -1.93 15.50
N LYS A 93 1.65 -2.06 14.36
CA LYS A 93 0.27 -2.56 14.31
C LYS A 93 0.15 -4.06 14.45
N ASN A 94 1.19 -4.81 14.11
CA ASN A 94 1.17 -6.27 14.16
C ASN A 94 1.86 -6.77 15.43
N LEU A 95 1.32 -7.82 16.05
CA LEU A 95 1.91 -8.40 17.26
C LEU A 95 3.24 -9.11 16.97
N GLU A 96 3.34 -9.74 15.81
CA GLU A 96 4.51 -10.51 15.36
C GLU A 96 4.91 -10.10 13.93
N PRO A 97 5.36 -8.85 13.71
CA PRO A 97 5.77 -8.38 12.40
C PRO A 97 6.90 -9.24 11.84
N ASN A 98 6.75 -9.67 10.59
CA ASN A 98 7.70 -10.57 9.95
C ASN A 98 7.84 -10.32 8.45
N MET A 99 9.01 -10.65 7.89
CA MET A 99 9.28 -10.42 6.47
C MET A 99 8.52 -11.35 5.52
N SER A 100 8.09 -12.53 5.98
CA SER A 100 7.33 -13.45 5.13
C SER A 100 6.01 -12.83 4.69
N GLU A 101 5.28 -12.23 5.62
CA GLU A 101 4.04 -11.52 5.32
C GLU A 101 4.31 -10.17 4.65
N LEU A 102 5.24 -9.38 5.19
CA LEU A 102 5.51 -8.03 4.68
C LEU A 102 5.96 -8.03 3.21
N SER A 103 6.79 -8.99 2.82
CA SER A 103 7.26 -9.08 1.42
C SER A 103 6.13 -9.35 0.43
N VAL A 104 5.16 -10.20 0.78
CA VAL A 104 3.96 -10.44 -0.05
C VAL A 104 3.10 -9.18 -0.13
N GLN A 105 2.96 -8.45 0.98
CA GLN A 105 2.23 -7.18 0.99
C GLN A 105 2.88 -6.15 0.06
N LEU A 106 4.20 -5.97 0.16
CA LEU A 106 4.98 -5.04 -0.67
C LEU A 106 4.92 -5.40 -2.17
N GLN A 107 4.92 -6.70 -2.51
CA GLN A 107 4.70 -7.16 -3.88
C GLN A 107 3.30 -6.77 -4.39
N GLY A 108 2.26 -6.92 -3.55
CA GLY A 108 0.90 -6.48 -3.84
C GLY A 108 0.82 -4.99 -4.14
N VAL A 109 1.46 -4.16 -3.29
CA VAL A 109 1.54 -2.70 -3.47
C VAL A 109 2.21 -2.34 -4.79
N ALA A 110 3.38 -2.91 -5.09
CA ALA A 110 4.10 -2.63 -6.33
C ALA A 110 3.27 -3.03 -7.57
N ALA A 111 2.67 -4.22 -7.54
CA ALA A 111 1.82 -4.71 -8.62
C ALA A 111 0.59 -3.82 -8.84
N PHE A 112 -0.04 -3.34 -7.77
CA PHE A 112 -1.18 -2.43 -7.83
C PHE A 112 -0.82 -1.08 -8.46
N TYR A 113 0.30 -0.47 -8.08
CA TYR A 113 0.70 0.81 -8.68
C TYR A 113 1.15 0.67 -10.15
N HIS A 114 1.70 -0.49 -10.54
CA HIS A 114 1.91 -0.80 -11.95
C HIS A 114 0.58 -0.94 -12.72
N PHE A 115 -0.42 -1.58 -12.13
CA PHE A 115 -1.78 -1.62 -12.70
C PHE A 115 -2.36 -0.20 -12.86
N CYS A 116 -2.24 0.65 -11.84
CA CYS A 116 -2.68 2.05 -11.89
C CYS A 116 -2.00 2.83 -13.02
N ALA A 117 -0.70 2.63 -13.23
CA ALA A 117 0.04 3.28 -14.32
C ALA A 117 -0.46 2.83 -15.70
N ARG A 118 -0.74 1.54 -15.90
CA ARG A 118 -1.35 1.02 -17.15
C ARG A 118 -2.76 1.58 -17.39
N ALA A 119 -3.50 1.82 -16.31
CA ALA A 119 -4.82 2.44 -16.33
C ALA A 119 -4.76 3.98 -16.47
N GLY A 120 -3.58 4.60 -16.45
CA GLY A 120 -3.41 6.06 -16.53
C GLY A 120 -3.85 6.81 -15.27
N ARG A 121 -3.93 6.13 -14.12
CA ARG A 121 -4.33 6.71 -12.82
C ARG A 121 -3.19 7.34 -12.05
N VAL A 122 -1.97 6.86 -12.30
CA VAL A 122 -0.74 7.43 -11.77
C VAL A 122 0.28 7.54 -12.88
N SER A 123 1.31 8.38 -12.69
CA SER A 123 2.43 8.42 -13.63
C SER A 123 3.25 7.12 -13.55
N ALA A 124 3.86 6.73 -14.67
CA ALA A 124 4.79 5.60 -14.70
C ALA A 124 6.01 5.84 -13.79
N GLU A 125 6.39 7.10 -13.57
CA GLU A 125 7.46 7.48 -12.66
C GLU A 125 7.08 7.21 -11.19
N LEU A 126 5.89 7.61 -10.76
CA LEU A 126 5.41 7.33 -9.41
C LEU A 126 5.34 5.82 -9.15
N ALA A 127 4.79 5.05 -10.10
CA ALA A 127 4.72 3.60 -9.97
C ALA A 127 6.10 2.94 -9.84
N ARG A 128 7.10 3.42 -10.61
CA ARG A 128 8.49 2.93 -10.49
C ARG A 128 9.12 3.28 -9.15
N GLU A 129 8.90 4.50 -8.67
CA GLU A 129 9.46 4.92 -7.39
C GLU A 129 8.84 4.13 -6.22
N ILE A 130 7.52 3.91 -6.24
CA ILE A 130 6.84 3.02 -5.27
C ILE A 130 7.42 1.60 -5.32
N ALA A 131 7.55 1.02 -6.52
CA ALA A 131 8.12 -0.32 -6.69
C ALA A 131 9.55 -0.40 -6.13
N ARG A 132 10.39 0.61 -6.39
CA ARG A 132 11.75 0.69 -5.84
C ARG A 132 11.76 0.72 -4.31
N GLN A 133 10.80 1.38 -3.67
CA GLN A 133 10.68 1.37 -2.21
C GLN A 133 10.26 -0.03 -1.73
N CYS A 134 9.29 -0.67 -2.39
CA CYS A 134 8.86 -2.04 -2.06
C CYS A 134 9.98 -3.08 -2.16
N GLU A 135 10.97 -2.86 -3.04
CA GLU A 135 12.10 -3.76 -3.27
C GLU A 135 13.23 -3.63 -2.23
N ASP A 136 13.20 -2.62 -1.36
CA ASP A 136 14.20 -2.41 -0.29
C ASP A 136 13.96 -3.36 0.91
N LEU A 137 13.87 -4.66 0.62
CA LEU A 137 13.65 -5.71 1.63
C LEU A 137 14.71 -5.74 2.74
N PRO A 138 16.02 -5.54 2.46
CA PRO A 138 17.03 -5.50 3.51
C PRO A 138 16.75 -4.40 4.55
N PHE A 139 16.31 -3.22 4.10
CA PHE A 139 15.92 -2.15 5.00
C PHE A 139 14.76 -2.58 5.92
N TYR A 140 13.71 -3.21 5.37
CA TYR A 140 12.57 -3.63 6.19
C TYR A 140 12.92 -4.77 7.17
N GLN A 141 13.79 -5.70 6.77
CA GLN A 141 14.31 -6.73 7.68
C GLN A 141 15.05 -6.08 8.86
N GLU A 142 15.97 -5.14 8.60
CA GLU A 142 16.71 -4.42 9.65
C GLU A 142 15.75 -3.64 10.57
N ARG A 143 14.68 -3.06 10.03
CA ARG A 143 13.66 -2.36 10.82
C ARG A 143 12.91 -3.27 11.78
N ILE A 144 12.56 -4.48 11.35
CA ILE A 144 11.89 -5.49 12.20
C ILE A 144 12.86 -6.00 13.26
N GLU A 145 14.09 -6.37 12.87
CA GLU A 145 15.11 -6.86 13.81
C GLU A 145 15.43 -5.81 14.89
N SER A 146 15.68 -4.58 14.47
CA SER A 146 15.95 -3.47 15.40
C SER A 146 14.77 -3.12 16.29
N PHE A 147 13.53 -3.45 15.90
CA PHE A 147 12.35 -3.31 16.76
C PHE A 147 12.35 -4.35 17.88
N TRP A 148 12.66 -5.61 17.56
CA TRP A 148 12.77 -6.68 18.55
C TRP A 148 13.91 -6.48 19.55
N ASP A 149 14.99 -5.82 19.11
CA ASP A 149 16.14 -5.51 19.94
C ASP A 149 15.97 -4.25 20.81
N ILE A 150 14.80 -3.58 20.76
CA ILE A 150 14.54 -2.39 21.58
C ILE A 150 14.66 -2.74 23.06
N SER A 151 15.53 -2.01 23.75
CA SER A 151 15.68 -2.03 25.20
C SER A 151 15.76 -0.60 25.74
N GLY A 152 15.24 -0.38 26.95
CA GLY A 152 15.16 0.95 27.57
C GLY A 152 14.40 1.96 26.70
N ASP A 153 14.96 3.17 26.51
CA ASP A 153 14.34 4.26 25.75
C ASP A 153 14.56 4.17 24.22
N GLY A 154 14.96 2.99 23.69
CA GLY A 154 15.30 2.79 22.28
C GLY A 154 14.16 3.05 21.29
N TYR A 155 12.90 2.96 21.74
CA TYR A 155 11.73 3.10 20.87
C TYR A 155 11.65 4.47 20.18
N GLN A 156 11.92 5.57 20.89
CA GLN A 156 11.82 6.90 20.28
C GLN A 156 12.83 7.11 19.14
N ARG A 157 14.04 6.55 19.28
CA ARG A 157 15.07 6.61 18.23
C ARG A 157 14.68 5.74 17.04
N TRP A 158 14.13 4.55 17.31
CA TRP A 158 13.65 3.66 16.28
C TRP A 158 12.47 4.28 15.50
N ASP A 159 11.53 4.94 16.18
CA ASP A 159 10.35 5.56 15.56
C ASP A 159 10.72 6.72 14.62
N GLN A 160 11.69 7.56 14.99
CA GLN A 160 12.10 8.74 14.23
C GLN A 160 12.63 8.42 12.81
N ALA A 161 13.23 7.24 12.60
CA ALA A 161 13.82 6.86 11.30
C ALA A 161 12.77 6.72 10.18
N CYS A 162 11.53 6.41 10.54
CA CYS A 162 10.39 6.32 9.63
C CYS A 162 9.16 6.98 10.29
N SER A 163 9.33 8.19 10.83
CA SER A 163 8.33 8.76 11.71
C SER A 163 6.96 8.84 11.04
N PHE A 164 5.96 8.41 11.79
CA PHE A 164 4.56 8.48 11.40
C PHE A 164 4.02 9.92 11.39
N LYS A 165 4.77 10.87 11.98
CA LYS A 165 4.31 12.23 12.32
C LYS A 165 4.45 13.26 11.18
N ASP A 166 5.07 12.90 10.06
CA ASP A 166 5.17 13.70 8.84
C ASP A 166 4.35 13.07 7.69
#